data_AF-A0A523GC98-F1
#
_entry.id   AF-A0A523GC98-F1
#
_cell.length_a   1.000
_cell.length_b   1.000
_cell.length_c   1.000
_cell.angle_alpha   90.00
_cell.angle_beta   90.00
_cell.angle_gamma   90.00
#
_symmetry.space_group_name_H-M   'P 1'
#
loop_
_entity.id
_entity.type
_entity.pdbx_description
1 polymer ?
#
loop_
_entity_poly.entity_id
_entity_poly.type
_entity_poly.pdbx_seq_one_letter_code
_entity_poly.pdbx_strand_id
1 'polypeptide(L)'
;RTDTFNTAVTYQFYHSLALLLIGGLMFKIPHRFMHYAAWSHIAGIILFSGSLYTLCLTHNTKWGVITPLGGVLFIVGWVFLSIAVSKSI
;
A
#
# COMPACT_ATOMS: atom_id res chain seq x y z
N ARG A 1 -21.61 2.62 -6.50
CA ARG A 1 -20.23 2.05 -6.48
C ARG A 1 -19.16 3.08 -6.89
N THR A 2 -19.53 4.28 -7.31
CA THR A 2 -18.61 5.41 -7.52
C THR A 2 -17.78 5.72 -6.27
N ASP A 3 -18.40 5.70 -5.09
CA ASP A 3 -17.68 5.97 -3.83
C ASP A 3 -16.64 4.89 -3.52
N THR A 4 -16.98 3.62 -3.77
CA THR A 4 -16.05 2.49 -3.65
C THR A 4 -14.88 2.60 -4.63
N PHE A 5 -15.15 2.99 -5.87
CA PHE A 5 -14.12 3.23 -6.87
C PHE A 5 -13.21 4.40 -6.47
N ASN A 6 -13.79 5.52 -6.03
CA ASN A 6 -13.04 6.66 -5.53
C ASN A 6 -12.17 6.27 -4.34
N THR A 7 -12.68 5.46 -3.41
CA THR A 7 -11.89 4.91 -2.30
C THR A 7 -10.68 4.12 -2.82
N ALA A 8 -10.88 3.23 -3.79
CA ALA A 8 -9.80 2.45 -4.38
C ALA A 8 -8.71 3.35 -4.99
N VAL A 9 -9.11 4.38 -5.75
CA VAL A 9 -8.21 5.36 -6.38
C VAL A 9 -7.47 6.19 -5.34
N THR A 10 -8.18 6.72 -4.34
CA THR A 10 -7.60 7.55 -3.28
C THR A 10 -6.52 6.77 -2.50
N TYR A 11 -6.80 5.53 -2.11
CA TYR A 11 -5.81 4.69 -1.42
C TYR A 11 -4.62 4.34 -2.32
N GLN A 12 -4.87 4.01 -3.59
CA GLN A 12 -3.78 3.75 -4.53
C GLN A 12 -2.89 4.97 -4.70
N PHE A 13 -3.47 6.17 -4.84
CA PHE A 13 -2.74 7.41 -5.02
C PHE A 13 -1.81 7.70 -3.83
N TYR A 14 -2.35 7.71 -2.60
CA TYR A 14 -1.54 7.99 -1.41
C TYR A 14 -0.41 6.98 -1.21
N HIS A 15 -0.66 5.69 -1.42
CA HIS A 15 0.37 4.66 -1.25
C HIS A 15 1.36 4.61 -2.43
N SER A 16 0.98 5.07 -3.63
CA SER A 16 1.92 5.28 -4.72
C SER A 16 2.86 6.46 -4.44
N LEU A 17 2.34 7.53 -3.83
CA LEU A 17 3.17 8.64 -3.37
C LEU A 17 4.13 8.19 -2.27
N ALA A 18 3.66 7.36 -1.33
CA ALA A 18 4.52 6.74 -0.33
C ALA A 18 5.64 5.89 -0.98
N LEU A 19 5.33 5.12 -2.03
CA LEU A 19 6.34 4.38 -2.79
C LEU A 19 7.39 5.27 -3.45
N LEU A 20 6.98 6.39 -4.04
CA LEU A 20 7.92 7.37 -4.61
C LEU A 20 8.86 7.94 -3.52
N LEU A 21 8.32 8.27 -2.35
CA LEU A 21 9.10 8.73 -1.21
C LEU A 21 10.08 7.65 -0.72
N ILE A 22 9.62 6.41 -0.60
CA ILE A 22 10.46 5.27 -0.19
C ILE A 22 11.61 5.07 -1.18
N GLY A 23 11.33 5.06 -2.48
CA GLY A 23 12.35 4.93 -3.53
C GLY A 23 13.37 6.08 -3.50
N GLY A 24 12.93 7.32 -3.27
CA GLY A 24 13.82 8.46 -3.11
C GLY A 24 14.71 8.35 -1.85
N LEU A 25 14.16 7.87 -0.74
CA LEU A 25 14.90 7.70 0.51
C LEU A 25 15.87 6.51 0.46
N MET A 26 15.63 5.49 -0.36
CA MET A 26 16.57 4.36 -0.55
C MET A 26 17.96 4.79 -1.01
N PHE A 27 18.09 5.90 -1.75
CA PHE A 27 19.40 6.44 -2.14
C PHE A 27 20.22 6.97 -0.96
N LYS A 28 19.56 7.35 0.15
CA LYS A 28 20.21 7.89 1.35
C LYS A 28 20.25 6.89 2.50
N ILE A 29 19.27 5.99 2.56
CA ILE A 29 19.08 5.02 3.65
C ILE A 29 19.13 3.60 3.05
N PRO A 30 20.33 3.02 2.88
CA PRO A 30 20.50 1.67 2.37
C PRO A 30 20.18 0.63 3.47
N HIS A 31 18.90 0.54 3.87
CA HIS A 31 18.43 -0.36 4.92
C HIS A 31 17.45 -1.40 4.37
N ARG A 32 17.56 -2.67 4.82
CA ARG A 32 16.68 -3.77 4.34
C ARG A 32 15.18 -3.53 4.57
N PHE A 33 14.82 -2.88 5.68
CA PHE A 33 13.43 -2.52 5.98
C PHE A 33 12.83 -1.56 4.95
N MET A 34 13.64 -0.82 4.19
CA MET A 34 13.16 0.02 3.10
C MET A 34 12.54 -0.81 1.97
N HIS A 35 13.14 -1.96 1.66
CA HIS A 35 12.61 -2.90 0.68
C HIS A 35 11.33 -3.56 1.19
N TYR A 36 11.29 -3.95 2.46
CA TYR A 36 10.08 -4.51 3.06
C TYR A 36 8.94 -3.48 3.11
N ALA A 37 9.23 -2.20 3.37
CA ALA A 37 8.26 -1.12 3.29
C ALA A 37 7.68 -0.99 1.87
N ALA A 38 8.55 -0.93 0.85
CA ALA A 38 8.13 -0.82 -0.54
C ALA A 38 7.26 -2.01 -0.98
N TRP A 39 7.71 -3.24 -0.73
CA TRP A 39 6.94 -4.44 -1.11
C TRP A 39 5.61 -4.54 -0.38
N SER A 40 5.54 -4.11 0.88
CA SER A 40 4.28 -4.07 1.64
C SER A 40 3.29 -3.07 1.05
N HIS A 41 3.74 -1.88 0.63
CA HIS A 41 2.86 -0.93 -0.06
C HIS A 41 2.40 -1.46 -1.43
N ILE A 42 3.28 -2.08 -2.23
CA ILE A 42 2.90 -2.67 -3.53
C ILE A 42 1.83 -3.75 -3.34
N ALA A 43 2.10 -4.72 -2.45
CA ALA A 43 1.16 -5.79 -2.17
C ALA A 43 -0.15 -5.25 -1.57
N GLY A 44 -0.08 -4.23 -0.71
CA GLY A 44 -1.22 -3.51 -0.19
C GLY A 44 -2.08 -2.87 -1.28
N ILE A 45 -1.48 -2.18 -2.27
CA ILE A 45 -2.20 -1.57 -3.40
C ILE A 45 -2.95 -2.64 -4.19
N ILE A 46 -2.28 -3.76 -4.49
CA ILE A 46 -2.86 -4.86 -5.27
C ILE A 46 -4.04 -5.48 -4.51
N LEU A 47 -3.89 -5.78 -3.22
CA LEU A 47 -4.95 -6.43 -2.43
C LEU A 47 -6.07 -5.47 -2.04
N PHE A 48 -5.77 -4.24 -1.64
CA PHE A 48 -6.76 -3.25 -1.20
C PHE A 48 -7.44 -2.61 -2.41
N SER A 49 -6.73 -1.80 -3.18
CA SER A 49 -7.31 -1.05 -4.30
C SER A 49 -7.73 -1.99 -5.43
N GLY A 50 -6.92 -3.01 -5.73
CA GLY A 50 -7.27 -4.01 -6.74
C GLY A 50 -8.57 -4.75 -6.43
N SER A 51 -8.79 -5.19 -5.19
CA SER A 51 -10.06 -5.85 -4.81
C SER A 51 -11.27 -4.92 -4.89
N LEU A 52 -11.11 -3.64 -4.57
CA LEU A 52 -12.19 -2.66 -4.71
C LEU A 52 -12.50 -2.35 -6.19
N TYR A 53 -11.49 -2.31 -7.07
CA TYR A 53 -11.71 -2.21 -8.51
C TYR A 53 -12.45 -3.44 -9.05
N THR A 54 -12.03 -4.65 -8.69
CA THR A 54 -12.71 -5.87 -9.14
C THR A 54 -14.15 -5.93 -8.60
N LEU A 55 -14.38 -5.51 -7.37
CA LEU A 55 -15.73 -5.36 -6.79
C LEU A 55 -16.59 -4.38 -7.61
N CYS A 56 -16.03 -3.26 -8.06
CA CYS A 56 -16.75 -2.27 -8.86
C CYS A 56 -17.10 -2.78 -10.26
N LEU A 57 -16.17 -3.47 -10.91
CA LEU A 57 -16.34 -3.97 -12.27
C LEU A 57 -17.23 -5.22 -12.31
N THR A 58 -16.94 -6.21 -11.47
CA THR A 58 -17.59 -7.54 -11.52
C THR A 58 -18.88 -7.63 -10.72
N HIS A 59 -19.16 -6.63 -9.88
CA HIS A 59 -20.27 -6.61 -8.94
C HIS A 59 -20.24 -7.70 -7.84
N ASN A 60 -19.21 -8.54 -7.80
CA ASN A 60 -19.08 -9.65 -6.85
C ASN A 60 -18.53 -9.20 -5.50
N THR A 61 -19.36 -9.25 -4.47
CA THR A 61 -19.04 -8.79 -3.10
C THR A 61 -17.98 -9.63 -2.39
N LYS A 62 -17.70 -10.85 -2.85
CA LYS A 62 -16.67 -11.72 -2.26
C LYS A 62 -15.27 -11.10 -2.30
N TRP A 63 -14.98 -10.27 -3.31
CA TRP A 63 -13.70 -9.57 -3.42
C TRP A 63 -13.44 -8.60 -2.27
N GLY A 64 -14.50 -8.05 -1.64
CA GLY A 64 -14.36 -7.13 -0.50
C GLY A 64 -13.75 -7.78 0.75
N VAL A 65 -13.79 -9.11 0.86
CA VAL A 65 -13.18 -9.85 2.00
C VAL A 65 -11.65 -9.79 1.98
N ILE A 66 -11.05 -9.53 0.81
CA ILE A 66 -9.60 -9.43 0.64
C ILE A 66 -9.08 -8.04 1.04
N THR A 67 -9.93 -7.01 0.97
CA THR A 67 -9.57 -5.62 1.23
C THR A 67 -8.89 -5.39 2.60
N PRO A 68 -9.34 -5.97 3.73
CA PRO A 68 -8.67 -5.82 5.02
C PRO A 68 -7.21 -6.29 5.02
N LEU A 69 -6.87 -7.34 4.26
CA LEU A 69 -5.48 -7.83 4.16
C LEU A 69 -4.56 -6.77 3.54
N GLY A 70 -5.05 -6.07 2.51
CA GLY A 70 -4.31 -4.96 1.92
C GLY A 70 -4.12 -3.79 2.90
N GLY A 71 -5.12 -3.52 3.74
CA GLY A 71 -5.02 -2.50 4.80
C GLY A 71 -3.94 -2.84 5.84
N VAL A 72 -3.85 -4.11 6.26
CA VAL A 72 -2.79 -4.58 7.16
C VAL A 72 -1.41 -4.39 6.52
N LEU A 73 -1.26 -4.71 5.23
CA LEU A 73 0.00 -4.51 4.51
C LEU A 73 0.40 -3.03 4.44
N PHE A 74 -0.54 -2.11 4.29
CA PHE A 74 -0.24 -0.68 4.37
C PHE A 74 0.30 -0.27 5.74
N ILE A 75 -0.29 -0.76 6.83
CA ILE A 75 0.20 -0.50 8.19
C ILE A 75 1.63 -1.05 8.36
N VAL A 76 1.85 -2.30 7.94
CA VAL A 76 3.17 -2.94 7.96
C VAL A 76 4.20 -2.15 7.15
N GLY A 77 3.81 -1.63 5.98
CA GLY A 77 4.66 -0.78 5.14
C GLY A 77 5.14 0.48 5.86
N TRP A 78 4.22 1.20 6.52
CA TRP A 78 4.55 2.37 7.33
C TRP A 78 5.44 2.03 8.52
N VAL A 79 5.16 0.93 9.23
CA VAL A 79 5.99 0.47 10.36
C VAL A 79 7.42 0.18 9.89
N PHE A 80 7.60 -0.53 8.77
CA PHE A 80 8.94 -0.79 8.24
C PHE A 80 9.66 0.48 7.80
N LEU A 81 8.97 1.43 7.18
CA LEU A 81 9.54 2.72 6.83
C LEU A 81 10.03 3.46 8.08
N SER A 82 9.20 3.54 9.14
CA SER A 82 9.57 4.16 10.40
C SER A 82 10.80 3.49 11.03
N ILE A 83 10.83 2.16 11.09
CA ILE A 83 11.98 1.42 11.64
C ILE A 83 13.25 1.68 10.81
N ALA A 84 13.15 1.71 9.47
CA ALA A 84 14.28 1.98 8.60
C ALA A 84 14.88 3.38 8.86
N VAL A 85 14.02 4.39 8.99
CA VAL A 85 14.44 5.78 9.24
C VAL A 85 15.02 5.92 10.65
N SER A 86 14.36 5.40 11.68
CA SER A 86 14.83 5.54 13.07
C SER A 86 16.15 4.83 13.36
N LYS A 87 16.48 3.76 12.64
CA LYS A 87 17.77 3.05 12.77
C LYS A 87 18.88 3.64 11.89
N SER A 88 18.55 4.60 11.03
CA SER A 88 19.50 5.27 10.12
C SER A 88 19.94 6.64 10.61
N ILE A 89 19.33 7.15 11.68
CA ILE A 89 19.74 8.34 12.44
C ILE A 89 20.72 7.90 13.52
#